data_AF-A0A520A4E9-F1
#
_entry.id   AF-A0A520A4E9-F1
#
_cell.length_a   1.000
_cell.length_b   1.000
_cell.length_c   1.000
_cell.angle_alpha   90.00
_cell.angle_beta   90.00
_cell.angle_gamma   90.00
#
_symmetry.space_group_name_H-M   'P 1'
#
loop_
_entity.id
_entity.type
_entity.pdbx_description
1 polymer ?
#
loop_
_entity_poly.entity_id
_entity_poly.type
_entity_poly.pdbx_seq_one_letter_code
_entity_poly.pdbx_strand_id
1 'polypeptide(L)'
;MVKEEHKKWYSPNLSAEIDMLIFGHSGIPILLFPTSMGRYFENKDFKLIDSVEGFINEGKIKIYCPDGIDKLSWYNKSIHP
;
A
#
# COMPACT_ATOMS: atom_id res chain seq x y z
N MET A 1 11.86 15.53 -4.19
CA MET A 1 11.63 14.61 -3.07
C MET A 1 10.19 14.18 -3.13
N VAL A 2 9.94 12.88 -3.31
CA VAL A 2 8.58 12.32 -3.38
C VAL A 2 7.75 12.78 -2.19
N LYS A 3 6.55 13.31 -2.46
CA LYS A 3 5.55 13.56 -1.42
C LYS A 3 5.03 12.23 -0.90
N GLU A 4 5.20 11.98 0.40
CA GLU A 4 4.72 10.80 1.11
C GLU A 4 3.64 11.19 2.13
N GLU A 5 2.59 10.39 2.21
CA GLU A 5 1.52 10.52 3.19
C GLU A 5 1.21 9.14 3.78
N HIS A 6 1.15 9.04 5.11
CA HIS A 6 0.59 7.87 5.79
C HIS A 6 -0.87 8.13 6.11
N LYS A 7 -1.73 7.16 5.77
CA LYS A 7 -3.16 7.21 6.02
C LYS A 7 -3.61 5.94 6.69
N LYS A 8 -4.37 6.10 7.77
CA LYS A 8 -5.22 5.04 8.32
C LYS A 8 -6.62 5.18 7.76
N TRP A 9 -7.18 4.09 7.29
CA TRP A 9 -8.53 4.04 6.75
C TRP A 9 -9.32 2.89 7.37
N TYR A 10 -10.44 3.23 8.01
CA TYR A 10 -11.38 2.24 8.47
C TYR A 10 -12.13 1.61 7.29
N SER A 11 -11.96 0.30 7.11
CA SER A 11 -12.70 -0.48 6.13
C SER A 11 -13.98 -1.03 6.74
N PRO A 12 -15.17 -0.54 6.37
CA PRO A 12 -16.43 -1.10 6.88
C PRO A 12 -16.63 -2.56 6.45
N ASN A 13 -16.15 -2.93 5.26
CA ASN A 13 -16.26 -4.30 4.74
C ASN A 13 -15.40 -5.30 5.51
N LEU A 14 -14.29 -4.84 6.11
CA LEU A 14 -13.40 -5.67 6.92
C LEU A 14 -13.62 -5.46 8.42
N SER A 15 -14.38 -4.43 8.79
CA SER A 15 -14.51 -3.93 10.16
C SER A 15 -13.14 -3.75 10.84
N ALA A 16 -12.18 -3.19 10.09
CA ALA A 16 -10.79 -3.08 10.51
C ALA A 16 -10.13 -1.80 9.96
N GLU A 17 -9.15 -1.28 10.69
CA GLU A 17 -8.26 -0.21 10.22
C GLU A 17 -7.21 -0.78 9.27
N ILE A 18 -7.03 -0.11 8.13
CA ILE A 18 -6.01 -0.43 7.13
C ILE A 18 -5.02 0.73 7.05
N ASP A 19 -3.75 0.44 7.30
CA ASP A 19 -2.66 1.39 7.07
C ASP A 19 -2.32 1.46 5.57
N MET A 20 -1.93 2.66 5.11
CA MET A 20 -1.56 2.90 3.72
C MET A 20 -0.47 3.97 3.63
N LEU A 21 0.56 3.73 2.82
CA LEU A 21 1.44 4.81 2.33
C LEU A 21 0.94 5.29 0.96
N ILE A 22 1.01 6.59 0.74
CA ILE A 22 0.60 7.24 -0.51
C ILE A 22 1.75 8.10 -1.00
N PHE A 23 2.08 7.97 -2.28
CA PHE A 23 3.17 8.70 -2.92
C PHE A 23 2.69 9.49 -4.12
N GLY A 24 3.07 10.77 -4.18
CA GLY A 24 2.75 11.67 -5.29
C GLY A 24 1.50 12.53 -5.07
N HIS A 25 1.18 13.34 -6.08
CA HIS A 25 0.14 14.37 -5.98
C HIS A 25 -0.92 14.33 -7.10
N SER A 26 -0.64 13.73 -8.24
CA SER A 26 -1.56 13.63 -9.39
C SER A 26 -1.23 12.43 -10.28
N GLY A 27 -2.04 12.22 -11.32
CA GLY A 27 -1.77 11.22 -12.35
C GLY A 27 -2.58 9.94 -12.16
N ILE A 28 -2.15 8.88 -12.85
CA ILE A 28 -2.83 7.58 -12.85
C ILE A 28 -2.67 6.93 -11.47
N PRO A 29 -3.76 6.50 -10.82
CA PRO A 29 -3.68 5.81 -9.54
C PRO A 29 -3.15 4.38 -9.74
N ILE A 30 -2.16 3.99 -8.94
CA ILE A 30 -1.59 2.64 -8.94
C ILE A 30 -1.71 2.06 -7.53
N LEU A 31 -2.30 0.88 -7.43
CA LEU A 31 -2.33 0.09 -6.19
C LEU A 31 -1.16 -0.88 -6.18
N LEU A 32 -0.32 -0.79 -5.14
CA LEU A 32 0.75 -1.74 -4.90
C LEU A 32 0.53 -2.44 -3.57
N PHE A 33 0.07 -3.69 -3.64
CA PHE A 33 -0.04 -4.52 -2.45
C PHE A 33 1.34 -5.04 -2.01
N PRO A 34 1.55 -5.26 -0.71
CA PRO A 34 2.73 -5.97 -0.23
C PRO A 34 2.70 -7.44 -0.69
N THR A 35 3.86 -8.08 -0.57
CA THR A 35 3.96 -9.53 -0.71
C THR A 35 3.29 -10.25 0.47
N SER A 36 3.19 -11.57 0.41
CA SER A 36 2.62 -12.36 1.50
C SER A 36 3.36 -12.10 2.82
N MET A 37 2.57 -11.81 3.85
CA MET A 37 2.95 -11.42 5.21
C MET A 37 3.71 -10.10 5.30
N GLY A 38 3.80 -9.36 4.19
CA GLY A 38 4.36 -8.01 4.12
C GLY A 38 3.42 -6.94 4.68
N ARG A 39 3.86 -5.68 4.58
CA ARG A 39 3.14 -4.50 5.10
C ARG A 39 3.15 -3.36 4.10
N TYR A 40 2.25 -2.42 4.29
CA TYR A 40 2.07 -1.21 3.47
C TYR A 40 3.34 -0.40 3.14
N PHE A 41 4.42 -0.55 3.91
CA PHE A 41 5.73 0.10 3.67
C PHE A 41 6.73 -0.75 2.87
N GLU A 42 6.46 -2.03 2.59
CA GLU A 42 7.40 -2.96 1.95
C GLU A 42 7.88 -2.46 0.59
N ASN A 43 6.98 -1.98 -0.26
CA ASN A 43 7.36 -1.43 -1.57
C ASN A 43 8.34 -0.23 -1.47
N LYS A 44 8.30 0.52 -0.37
CA LYS A 44 9.25 1.61 -0.10
C LYS A 44 10.60 1.05 0.39
N ASP A 45 10.56 0.14 1.36
CA ASP A 45 11.76 -0.47 1.94
C ASP A 45 12.60 -1.21 0.89
N PHE A 46 11.93 -1.87 -0.05
CA PHE A 46 12.54 -2.57 -1.18
C PHE A 46 12.83 -1.68 -2.41
N LYS A 47 12.79 -0.35 -2.25
CA LYS A 47 13.24 0.61 -3.28
C LYS A 47 12.41 0.65 -4.57
N LEU A 48 11.20 0.09 -4.56
CA LEU A 48 10.30 0.17 -5.71
C LEU A 48 9.87 1.62 -5.96
N ILE A 49 9.53 2.36 -4.91
CA ILE A 49 9.16 3.79 -5.02
C ILE A 49 10.32 4.61 -5.62
N ASP A 50 11.55 4.35 -5.17
CA ASP A 50 12.76 5.03 -5.66
C ASP A 50 12.96 4.77 -7.17
N SER A 51 12.67 3.56 -7.66
CA SER A 51 12.81 3.19 -9.07
C SER A 51 11.88 3.95 -10.03
N VAL A 52 10.78 4.50 -9.52
CA VAL A 52 9.76 5.23 -10.31
C VAL A 52 9.56 6.67 -9.85
N GLU A 53 10.45 7.20 -9.00
CA GLU A 53 10.34 8.55 -8.42
C GLU A 53 10.12 9.64 -9.49
N GLY A 54 10.77 9.54 -10.65
CA GLY A 54 10.61 10.50 -11.75
C GLY A 54 9.16 10.65 -12.19
N PHE A 55 8.44 9.55 -12.39
CA PHE A 55 7.03 9.57 -12.78
C PHE A 55 6.12 10.12 -11.66
N ILE A 56 6.47 9.85 -10.40
CA ILE A 56 5.73 10.37 -9.24
C ILE A 56 5.89 11.89 -9.14
N ASN A 57 7.13 12.37 -9.25
CA ASN A 57 7.46 13.80 -9.13
C ASN A 57 6.93 14.62 -10.31
N GLU A 58 6.87 14.04 -11.51
CA GLU A 58 6.21 14.66 -12.67
C GLU A 58 4.68 14.62 -12.59
N GLY A 59 4.11 13.98 -11.57
CA GLY A 59 2.68 13.88 -11.37
C GLY A 59 1.97 12.99 -12.41
N LYS A 60 2.72 12.08 -13.06
CA LYS A 60 2.19 11.12 -14.04
C LYS A 60 1.50 9.93 -13.37
N ILE A 61 1.98 9.53 -12.20
CA ILE A 61 1.42 8.44 -11.40
C ILE A 61 1.28 8.86 -9.94
N LYS A 62 0.30 8.27 -9.27
CA LYS A 62 0.12 8.37 -7.82
C LYS A 62 -0.03 6.97 -7.24
N ILE A 63 0.87 6.60 -6.34
CA ILE A 63 0.97 5.24 -5.82
C ILE A 63 0.29 5.16 -4.45
N TYR A 64 -0.48 4.11 -4.25
CA TYR A 64 -1.17 3.78 -3.01
C TYR A 64 -0.74 2.37 -2.60
N CYS A 65 -0.14 2.26 -1.43
CA CYS A 65 0.33 1.00 -0.85
C CYS A 65 -0.54 0.66 0.37
N PRO A 66 -1.75 0.10 0.22
CA PRO A 66 -2.54 -0.39 1.35
C PRO A 66 -1.91 -1.63 1.98
N ASP A 67 -2.16 -1.84 3.27
CA ASP A 67 -1.89 -3.11 3.94
C ASP A 67 -2.69 -4.26 3.33
N GLY A 68 -2.11 -5.47 3.40
CA GLY A 68 -2.79 -6.72 3.07
C GLY A 68 -3.64 -7.25 4.24
N ILE A 69 -4.56 -8.17 3.94
CA ILE A 69 -5.40 -8.88 4.92
C ILE A 69 -5.10 -10.38 4.99
N ASP A 70 -3.98 -10.80 4.42
CA ASP A 70 -3.63 -12.21 4.26
C ASP A 70 -3.54 -12.97 5.59
N LYS A 71 -3.14 -12.30 6.67
CA LYS A 71 -3.19 -12.82 8.06
C LYS A 71 -4.61 -13.15 8.53
N LEU A 72 -5.60 -12.41 8.06
CA LEU A 72 -7.02 -12.63 8.38
C LEU A 72 -7.65 -13.65 7.43
N SER A 73 -6.98 -13.99 6.33
CA SER A 73 -7.50 -14.82 5.27
C SER A 73 -6.62 -16.06 5.01
N TRP A 74 -5.68 -16.06 4.06
CA TRP A 74 -4.98 -17.26 3.58
C TRP A 74 -4.04 -17.85 4.65
N TYR A 75 -3.52 -16.99 5.54
CA TYR A 75 -2.66 -17.38 6.65
C TYR A 75 -3.42 -17.50 7.98
N ASN A 76 -4.74 -17.34 7.96
CA ASN A 76 -5.56 -17.52 9.14
C ASN A 76 -5.78 -19.01 9.42
N LYS A 77 -4.93 -19.59 10.28
CA LYS A 77 -4.99 -21.02 10.64
C LYS A 77 -5.99 -21.33 11.76
N SER A 78 -6.66 -20.33 12.31
CA SER A 78 -7.67 -20.52 13.36
C SER A 78 -9.10 -20.64 12.83
N ILE A 79 -9.31 -20.49 11.52
CA ILE A 79 -10.63 -20.60 10.87
C ILE A 79 -10.71 -21.87 10.01
N HIS A 80 -11.89 -22.49 9.96
CA HIS A 80 -12.16 -23.66 9.12
C HIS A 80 -12.29 -23.24 7.64
N PRO A 81 -11.79 -24.05 6.68
CA PRO A 81 -11.97 -23.82 5.25
C PRO A 81 -13.43 -23.77 4.79
#